data_AF-A0A3N4IW24-F1
#
_entry.id   AF-A0A3N4IW24-F1
#
_cell.length_a   1.000
_cell.length_b   1.000
_cell.length_c   1.000
_cell.angle_alpha   90.00
_cell.angle_beta   90.00
_cell.angle_gamma   90.00
#
_symmetry.space_group_name_H-M   'P 1'
#
loop_
_entity.id
_entity.type
_entity.pdbx_description
1 polymer ?
#
loop_
_entity_poly.entity_id
_entity_poly.type
_entity_poly.pdbx_seq_one_letter_code
_entity_poly.pdbx_strand_id
1 'polypeptide(L)'
;RVLIIFHCEYFAHRTPRMALHLRSRDRQLNMHLYPALFYPDVYILDGGYSSFFHEYRERCEPQQYIEMNDASHRQACEKEMGKFRRNTKFGRTQSFTFGGYHHNDVESSPSANFGKRPTGRVF
;
A
#
# COMPACT_ATOMS: atom_id res chain seq x y z
N ARG A 1 -17.06 9.42 -20.11
CA ARG A 1 -16.47 8.17 -19.59
C ARG A 1 -15.03 8.47 -19.21
N VAL A 2 -14.53 7.93 -18.10
CA VAL A 2 -13.19 8.24 -17.55
C VAL A 2 -12.38 6.95 -17.51
N LEU A 3 -11.16 6.99 -18.04
CA LEU A 3 -10.20 5.89 -18.06
C LEU A 3 -9.01 6.26 -17.17
N ILE A 4 -8.61 5.37 -16.27
CA ILE A 4 -7.41 5.55 -15.45
C ILE A 4 -6.38 4.48 -15.81
N ILE A 5 -5.19 4.91 -16.22
CA ILE A 5 -4.05 4.04 -16.48
C ILE A 5 -3.02 4.31 -15.39
N PHE A 6 -2.69 3.27 -14.63
CA PHE A 6 -1.61 3.31 -13.66
C PHE A 6 -0.32 2.79 -14.29
N HIS A 7 0.80 3.44 -13.98
CA HIS A 7 2.13 2.95 -14.32
C HIS A 7 3.14 3.29 -13.22
N CYS A 8 4.31 2.67 -13.28
CA CYS A 8 5.51 3.11 -12.56
C CYS A 8 6.70 2.86 -13.48
N GLU A 9 7.89 2.57 -12.97
CA GLU A 9 9.04 2.27 -13.82
C GLU A 9 8.91 0.92 -14.55
N TYR A 10 8.67 -0.16 -13.79
CA TYR A 10 8.57 -1.54 -14.29
C TYR A 10 7.23 -2.21 -13.95
N PHE A 11 6.19 -1.45 -13.62
CA PHE A 11 4.83 -1.88 -13.23
C PHE A 11 4.69 -2.94 -12.10
N ALA A 12 5.76 -3.52 -11.55
CA ALA A 12 5.70 -4.77 -10.78
C ALA A 12 5.08 -4.65 -9.37
N HIS A 13 5.33 -3.56 -8.63
CA HIS A 13 4.93 -3.47 -7.22
C HIS A 13 4.14 -2.19 -6.88
N ARG A 14 4.65 -1.02 -7.29
CA ARG A 14 4.03 0.28 -6.96
C ARG A 14 2.65 0.43 -7.65
N THR A 15 2.59 0.07 -8.93
CA THR A 15 1.41 0.23 -9.77
C THR A 15 0.23 -0.64 -9.35
N PRO A 16 0.38 -1.96 -9.14
CA PRO A 16 -0.74 -2.82 -8.80
C PRO A 16 -1.25 -2.51 -7.39
N ARG A 17 -0.34 -2.15 -6.47
CA ARG A 17 -0.69 -1.71 -5.12
C ARG A 17 -1.58 -0.47 -5.15
N MET A 18 -1.23 0.53 -5.96
CA MET A 18 -2.01 1.76 -6.08
C MET A 18 -3.36 1.53 -6.77
N ALA A 19 -3.39 0.73 -7.85
CA ALA A 19 -4.63 0.38 -8.55
C ALA A 19 -5.61 -0.37 -7.62
N LEU A 20 -5.10 -1.35 -6.86
CA LEU A 20 -5.89 -2.08 -5.86
C LEU A 20 -6.41 -1.15 -4.76
N HIS A 21 -5.56 -0.24 -4.27
CA HIS A 21 -5.95 0.74 -3.26
C HIS A 21 -7.08 1.64 -3.75
N LEU A 22 -6.97 2.19 -4.97
CA LEU A 22 -8.04 2.98 -5.59
C LEU A 22 -9.34 2.17 -5.66
N ARG A 23 -9.29 0.95 -6.20
CA ARG A 23 -10.49 0.13 -6.37
C ARG A 23 -11.11 -0.24 -5.03
N SER A 24 -10.30 -0.56 -4.02
CA SER A 24 -10.79 -0.83 -2.65
C SER A 24 -11.50 0.39 -2.08
N ARG A 25 -10.94 1.59 -2.27
CA ARG A 25 -11.55 2.82 -1.75
C ARG A 25 -12.84 3.16 -2.49
N ASP A 26 -12.86 3.06 -3.82
CA ASP A 26 -14.05 3.28 -4.64
C ASP A 26 -15.20 2.35 -4.21
N ARG A 27 -14.90 1.05 -4.00
CA ARG A 27 -15.86 0.07 -3.50
C ARG A 27 -16.36 0.37 -2.09
N GLN A 28 -15.50 0.86 -1.19
CA GLN A 28 -15.93 1.28 0.15
C GLN A 28 -16.92 2.44 0.10
N LEU A 29 -16.65 3.44 -0.75
CA LEU A 29 -17.53 4.60 -0.89
C LEU A 29 -18.86 4.25 -1.55
N ASN A 30 -18.85 3.30 -2.50
CA ASN A 30 -20.02 2.84 -3.23
C ASN A 30 -20.66 1.57 -2.63
N MET A 31 -20.36 1.23 -1.38
CA MET A 31 -20.85 -0.01 -0.76
C MET A 31 -22.38 -0.10 -0.78
N HIS A 32 -23.08 1.02 -0.56
CA HIS A 32 -24.55 1.08 -0.58
C HIS A 32 -25.17 1.05 -1.98
N LEU A 33 -24.37 1.24 -3.03
CA LEU A 33 -24.82 1.34 -4.42
C LEU A 33 -24.20 0.24 -5.31
N TYR A 34 -23.82 -0.89 -4.72
CA TYR A 34 -23.22 -2.00 -5.46
C TYR A 34 -24.12 -2.42 -6.64
N PRO A 35 -23.59 -2.60 -7.88
CA PRO A 35 -22.18 -2.69 -8.25
C PRO A 35 -21.53 -1.39 -8.75
N ALA A 36 -22.10 -0.20 -8.49
CA ALA A 36 -21.58 1.07 -8.99
C ALA A 36 -20.10 1.33 -8.63
N LEU A 37 -19.41 2.04 -9.52
CA LEU A 37 -18.02 2.50 -9.38
C LEU A 37 -17.91 3.90 -9.95
N PHE A 38 -17.11 4.75 -9.33
CA PHE A 38 -16.71 6.03 -9.94
C PHE A 38 -15.71 5.79 -11.09
N TYR A 39 -14.83 4.81 -10.93
CA TYR A 39 -13.78 4.47 -11.90
C TYR A 39 -13.89 2.99 -12.34
N PRO A 40 -14.85 2.67 -13.22
CA PRO A 40 -15.02 1.30 -13.72
C PRO A 40 -13.82 0.85 -14.56
N ASP A 41 -13.28 1.76 -15.37
CA ASP A 41 -12.22 1.50 -16.35
C ASP A 41 -10.83 1.83 -15.77
N VAL A 42 -10.18 0.84 -15.15
CA VAL A 42 -8.85 0.96 -14.55
C VAL A 42 -7.90 -0.08 -15.15
N TYR A 43 -6.77 0.39 -15.67
CA TYR A 43 -5.77 -0.42 -16.36
C TYR A 43 -4.38 -0.19 -15.79
N ILE A 44 -3.49 -1.14 -16.04
CA ILE A 44 -2.07 -1.07 -15.71
C ILE A 44 -1.30 -1.09 -17.02
N LEU A 45 -0.37 -0.16 -17.18
CA LEU A 45 0.55 -0.16 -18.32
C LEU A 45 1.59 -1.26 -18.14
N ASP A 46 1.54 -2.26 -19.01
CA ASP A 46 2.53 -3.35 -19.04
C ASP A 46 3.91 -2.83 -19.45
N GLY A 47 4.98 -3.42 -18.91
CA GLY A 47 6.36 -2.93 -19.05
C GLY A 47 6.67 -1.62 -18.31
N GLY A 48 5.64 -0.86 -17.89
CA GLY A 48 5.79 0.41 -17.19
C GLY A 48 6.40 1.50 -18.07
N TYR A 49 6.90 2.56 -17.42
CA TYR A 49 7.53 3.68 -18.11
C TYR A 49 8.84 3.30 -18.80
N SER A 50 9.57 2.30 -18.28
CA SER A 50 10.83 1.83 -18.86
C SER A 50 10.62 1.33 -20.30
N SER A 51 9.70 0.39 -20.50
CA SER A 51 9.35 -0.11 -21.83
C SER A 51 8.68 0.96 -22.69
N PHE A 52 7.76 1.73 -22.11
CA PHE A 52 7.06 2.79 -22.83
C PHE A 52 8.02 3.84 -23.40
N PHE A 53 9.01 4.27 -22.60
CA PHE A 53 10.00 5.24 -23.04
C PHE A 53 10.89 4.68 -24.16
N HIS A 54 11.25 3.40 -24.09
CA HIS A 54 12.08 2.76 -25.12
C HIS A 54 11.36 2.67 -26.47
N GLU A 55 10.06 2.38 -26.46
CA GLU A 55 9.26 2.19 -27.68
C GLU A 55 8.65 3.49 -28.22
N TYR A 56 8.27 4.43 -27.35
CA TYR A 56 7.51 5.64 -27.69
C TYR A 56 8.15 6.91 -27.14
N ARG A 57 9.47 7.04 -27.26
CA ARG A 57 10.25 8.16 -26.71
C ARG A 57 9.70 9.54 -27.11
N GLU A 58 9.22 9.68 -28.34
CA GLU A 58 8.66 10.91 -28.89
C GLU A 58 7.40 11.41 -28.17
N ARG A 59 6.78 10.53 -27.36
CA ARG A 59 5.59 10.84 -26.56
C ARG A 59 5.91 11.19 -25.10
N CYS A 60 7.20 11.24 -24.74
CA CYS A 60 7.65 11.55 -23.39
C CYS A 60 8.14 13.00 -23.30
N GLU A 61 7.76 13.69 -22.22
CA GLU A 61 8.21 15.06 -21.95
C GLU A 61 8.69 15.18 -20.48
N PRO A 62 9.98 15.48 -20.25
CA PRO A 62 11.05 15.54 -21.24
C PRO A 62 11.32 14.17 -21.89
N GLN A 63 11.99 14.15 -23.05
CA GLN A 63 12.44 12.91 -23.72
C GLN A 63 13.64 12.25 -23.01
N GLN A 64 13.48 12.05 -21.70
CA GLN A 64 14.45 11.48 -20.78
C GLN A 64 13.80 10.39 -19.93
N TYR A 65 14.58 9.34 -19.67
CA TYR A 65 14.27 8.31 -18.70
C TYR A 65 15.25 8.43 -17.53
N ILE A 66 14.71 8.53 -16.32
CA ILE A 66 15.47 8.54 -15.07
C ILE A 66 15.02 7.33 -14.27
N GLU A 67 15.96 6.44 -13.98
CA GLU A 67 15.68 5.24 -13.20
C GLU A 67 15.42 5.59 -11.73
N MET A 68 14.65 4.73 -11.05
CA MET A 68 14.40 4.94 -9.62
C MET A 68 15.68 4.91 -8.78
N ASN A 69 16.71 4.17 -9.23
CA ASN A 69 17.98 4.01 -8.52
C ASN A 69 19.10 4.92 -9.07
N ASP A 70 18.76 5.96 -9.83
CA ASP A 70 19.74 6.88 -10.40
C ASP A 70 20.64 7.48 -9.30
N ALA A 71 21.96 7.30 -9.48
CA ALA A 71 22.97 7.70 -8.51
C ALA A 71 22.98 9.22 -8.25
N SER A 72 22.64 10.02 -9.26
CA SER A 72 22.58 11.49 -9.15
C SER A 72 21.47 11.95 -8.18
N HIS A 73 20.43 11.14 -8.02
CA HIS A 73 19.27 11.46 -7.17
C HIS A 73 19.26 10.73 -5.82
N ARG A 74 20.25 9.87 -5.55
CA ARG A 74 20.29 9.02 -4.35
C ARG A 74 20.19 9.82 -3.04
N GLN A 75 20.97 10.90 -2.90
CA GLN A 75 20.98 11.72 -1.68
C GLN A 75 19.65 12.46 -1.46
N ALA A 76 19.06 12.96 -2.54
CA ALA A 76 17.75 13.63 -2.48
C ALA A 76 16.65 12.62 -2.08
N CYS A 77 16.66 11.43 -2.69
CA CYS A 77 15.73 10.35 -2.36
C CYS A 77 15.82 9.97 -0.87
N GLU A 78 17.03 9.76 -0.36
CA GLU A 78 17.26 9.40 1.04
C GLU A 78 16.76 10.48 2.00
N LYS A 79 17.07 11.75 1.71
CA LYS A 79 16.62 12.89 2.51
C LYS A 79 15.10 13.00 2.57
N GLU A 80 14.41 12.88 1.43
CA GLU A 80 12.94 12.97 1.38
C GLU A 80 12.28 11.76 2.05
N MET A 81 12.82 10.56 1.87
CA MET A 81 12.34 9.38 2.61
C MET A 81 12.56 9.49 4.11
N GLY A 82 13.66 10.11 4.55
CA GLY A 82 13.90 10.42 5.95
C GLY A 82 12.87 11.40 6.54
N LYS A 83 12.41 12.39 5.77
CA LYS A 83 11.31 13.28 6.18
C LYS A 83 9.99 12.53 6.24
N PHE A 84 9.67 11.74 5.21
CA PHE A 84 8.45 10.95 5.18
C PHE A 84 8.36 10.04 6.41
N ARG A 85 9.40 9.25 6.69
CA ARG A 85 9.45 8.35 7.86
C ARG A 85 9.24 9.07 9.20
N ARG A 86 9.76 10.29 9.35
CA ARG A 86 9.56 11.11 10.56
C ARG A 86 8.13 11.63 10.68
N ASN A 87 7.53 12.03 9.56
CA ASN A 87 6.21 12.63 9.53
C ASN A 87 5.09 11.57 9.55
N THR A 88 5.37 10.37 9.05
CA THR A 88 4.44 9.25 9.12
C THR A 88 4.56 8.56 10.47
N LYS A 89 3.61 8.84 11.37
CA LYS A 89 3.38 8.01 12.56
C LYS A 89 2.71 6.70 12.15
N PHE A 90 3.39 5.87 11.35
CA PHE A 90 3.01 4.46 11.28
C PHE A 90 3.27 3.91 12.68
N GLY A 91 2.21 3.70 13.46
CA GLY A 91 2.32 3.00 14.74
C GLY A 91 3.02 1.68 14.46
N ARG A 92 4.24 1.52 14.97
CA ARG A 92 4.96 0.25 14.85
C ARG A 92 4.11 -0.75 15.62
N THR A 93 3.47 -1.69 14.92
CA THR A 93 2.78 -2.79 15.59
C THR A 93 3.81 -3.47 16.47
N GLN A 94 3.60 -3.42 17.79
CA GLN A 94 4.42 -4.14 18.75
C GLN A 94 4.20 -5.62 18.49
N SER A 95 5.13 -6.28 17.82
CA SER A 95 5.13 -7.73 17.74
C SER A 95 5.54 -8.24 19.12
N PHE A 96 4.57 -8.72 19.90
CA PHE A 96 4.87 -9.48 21.12
C PHE A 96 5.46 -10.82 20.70
N THR A 97 6.78 -10.88 20.53
CA THR A 97 7.51 -12.14 20.49
C THR A 97 7.50 -12.71 21.90
N PHE A 98 6.83 -13.85 22.05
CA PHE A 98 6.74 -14.61 23.29
C PHE A 98 8.16 -15.05 23.72
N GLY A 99 8.70 -14.45 24.78
CA GLY A 99 10.04 -14.80 25.28
C GLY A 99 10.67 -13.83 26.29
N GLY A 100 10.18 -12.59 26.39
CA GLY A 100 10.63 -11.63 27.42
C GLY A 100 9.90 -11.81 28.75
N TYR A 101 10.25 -12.83 29.53
CA TYR A 101 9.78 -12.95 30.91
C TYR A 101 10.45 -11.87 31.77
N HIS A 102 9.75 -10.75 31.99
CA HIS A 102 9.90 -9.94 33.18
C HIS A 102 8.50 -9.68 33.78
N HIS A 103 8.43 -9.95 35.07
CA HIS A 103 7.28 -10.05 35.95
C HIS A 103 6.50 -8.72 36.08
N ASN A 104 5.14 -8.83 36.07
CA ASN A 104 4.14 -7.92 36.70
C ASN A 104 3.24 -6.96 35.91
N ASP A 105 2.76 -7.25 34.69
CA ASP A 105 1.60 -6.49 34.15
C ASP A 105 0.65 -7.36 33.31
N VAL A 106 -0.31 -8.02 33.95
CA VAL A 106 -1.30 -8.89 33.28
C VAL A 106 -2.58 -8.15 32.87
N GLU A 107 -2.68 -6.84 33.13
CA GLU A 107 -3.95 -6.12 32.99
C GLU A 107 -4.10 -5.32 31.67
N SER A 108 -3.05 -5.23 30.85
CA SER A 108 -3.07 -4.41 29.62
C SER A 108 -3.27 -5.19 28.31
N SER A 109 -3.66 -6.48 28.38
CA SER A 109 -3.84 -7.29 27.17
C SER A 109 -5.25 -7.14 26.57
N PRO A 110 -5.40 -6.60 25.34
CA PRO A 110 -6.72 -6.42 24.71
C PRO A 110 -7.38 -7.75 24.29
N SER A 111 -6.71 -8.89 24.49
CA SER A 111 -7.24 -10.23 24.26
C SER A 111 -7.92 -10.85 25.49
N ALA A 112 -7.89 -10.21 26.67
CA ALA A 112 -8.40 -10.78 27.92
C ALA A 112 -9.95 -10.91 27.97
N ASN A 113 -10.69 -10.28 27.05
CA ASN A 113 -12.15 -10.21 27.12
C ASN A 113 -12.95 -11.05 26.10
N PHE A 114 -12.30 -11.95 25.36
CA PHE A 114 -13.00 -12.84 24.40
C PHE A 114 -13.15 -14.30 24.89
N GLY A 115 -13.28 -14.52 26.20
CA GLY A 115 -13.27 -15.85 26.81
C GLY A 115 -14.31 -16.10 27.89
N LYS A 116 -15.59 -15.81 27.66
CA LYS A 116 -16.68 -16.39 28.46
C LYS A 116 -17.77 -16.97 27.54
N ARG A 117 -17.50 -18.16 26.99
CA ARG A 117 -18.56 -19.09 26.58
C ARG A 117 -18.88 -19.99 27.77
N PRO A 118 -20.12 -20.08 28.25
CA PRO A 118 -20.46 -21.06 29.28
C PRO A 118 -20.39 -22.46 28.66
N THR A 119 -19.53 -23.30 29.23
CA THR A 119 -19.41 -24.72 28.92
C THR A 119 -20.67 -25.46 29.33
N GLY A 120 -21.14 -26.36 28.46
CA GLY A 120 -22.32 -27.19 28.69
C GLY A 120 -22.24 -28.06 29.93
N ARG A 121 -23.42 -28.41 30.45
CA ARG A 121 -23.61 -29.41 31.49
C ARG A 121 -24.11 -30.70 30.83
N VAL A 122 -23.43 -31.78 31.15
CA VAL A 122 -23.82 -33.17 30.90
C VAL A 122 -25.15 -33.46 31.61
N PHE A 123 -26.14 -33.94 30.86
CA PHE A 123 -26.87 -35.21 30.99
C PHE A 123 -27.51 -35.54 29.64
#